data_AF-A0A429EG77-F1
#
_entry.id   AF-A0A429EG77-F1
#
_cell.length_a   1.000
_cell.length_b   1.000
_cell.length_c   1.000
_cell.angle_alpha   90.00
_cell.angle_beta   90.00
_cell.angle_gamma   90.00
#
_symmetry.space_group_name_H-M   'P 1'
#
loop_
_entity.id
_entity.type
_entity.pdbx_description
1 polymer ?
#
loop_
_entity_poly.entity_id
_entity_poly.type
_entity_poly.pdbx_seq_one_letter_code
_entity_poly.pdbx_strand_id
1 'polypeptide(L)'
;MTRDRRRKAEIRVYQAAAGTPYMVARRQVALPTLAEVMQQHPQLNYFGIGVFEPLRKTAEQRRTELAAGREELAGSEAVVMETAAWLRENITPIKTPTVGSYGMKHVMEHATGVYVTNGEFIAAALIAGYTFKYTVPNVLFGMSARDVKRMNSAPRQPRRYR
;
A
#
# COMPACT_ATOMS: atom_id res chain seq x y z
N MET A 1 -19.93 11.08 -6.74
CA MET A 1 -18.51 11.52 -6.74
C MET A 1 -17.62 10.33 -6.39
N THR A 2 -16.52 10.09 -7.11
CA THR A 2 -15.53 9.06 -6.72
C THR A 2 -14.75 9.51 -5.48
N ARG A 3 -14.48 8.61 -4.51
CA ARG A 3 -13.82 8.95 -3.23
C ARG A 3 -12.42 9.57 -3.38
N ASP A 4 -11.75 9.28 -4.49
CA ASP A 4 -10.49 9.93 -4.87
C ASP A 4 -10.64 11.45 -5.08
N ARG A 5 -11.81 11.90 -5.56
CA ARG A 5 -12.16 13.34 -5.63
C ARG A 5 -12.40 13.92 -4.25
N ARG A 6 -12.98 13.16 -3.30
CA ARG A 6 -13.21 13.61 -1.93
C ARG A 6 -11.89 13.83 -1.19
N ARG A 7 -10.97 12.85 -1.23
CA ARG A 7 -9.65 13.00 -0.62
C ARG A 7 -8.84 14.13 -1.25
N LYS A 8 -8.91 14.29 -2.57
CA LYS A 8 -8.31 15.44 -3.26
C LYS A 8 -8.93 16.77 -2.80
N ALA A 9 -10.24 16.81 -2.56
CA ALA A 9 -10.90 17.99 -2.03
C ALA A 9 -10.45 18.30 -0.59
N GLU A 10 -10.38 17.30 0.28
CA GLU A 10 -9.88 17.45 1.66
C GLU A 10 -8.43 18.00 1.69
N ILE A 11 -7.54 17.47 0.84
CA ILE A 11 -6.18 18.00 0.71
C ILE A 11 -6.20 19.45 0.23
N ARG A 12 -7.05 19.80 -0.74
CA ARG A 12 -7.19 21.17 -1.26
C ARG A 12 -7.73 22.14 -0.22
N VAL A 13 -8.68 21.70 0.61
CA VAL A 13 -9.22 22.48 1.73
C VAL A 13 -8.12 22.77 2.75
N TYR A 14 -7.36 21.74 3.16
CA TYR A 14 -6.23 21.94 4.07
C TYR A 14 -5.15 22.85 3.46
N GLN A 15 -4.83 22.64 2.18
CA GLN A 15 -3.87 23.46 1.43
C GLN A 15 -4.26 24.95 1.47
N ALA A 16 -5.55 25.25 1.20
CA ALA A 16 -6.08 26.60 1.20
C ALA A 16 -6.08 27.22 2.61
N ALA A 17 -6.45 26.44 3.63
CA ALA A 17 -6.50 26.90 5.01
C ALA A 17 -5.11 27.17 5.62
N ALA A 18 -4.13 26.32 5.32
CA ALA A 18 -2.79 26.40 5.92
C ALA A 18 -1.77 27.20 5.08
N GLY A 19 -2.12 27.60 3.85
CA GLY A 19 -1.18 28.27 2.93
C GLY A 19 0.02 27.39 2.54
N THR A 20 -0.08 26.07 2.69
CA THR A 20 1.04 25.15 2.47
C THR A 20 1.07 24.59 1.04
N PRO A 21 2.24 24.15 0.54
CA PRO A 21 2.31 23.41 -0.71
C PRO A 21 1.46 22.13 -0.67
N TYR A 22 0.85 21.73 -1.78
CA TYR A 22 -0.04 20.55 -1.87
C TYR A 22 0.59 19.27 -1.27
N MET A 23 1.89 19.06 -1.47
CA MET A 23 2.60 17.89 -0.95
C MET A 23 2.73 17.90 0.58
N VAL A 24 2.82 19.09 1.19
CA VAL A 24 2.83 19.26 2.65
C VAL A 24 1.41 19.04 3.18
N ALA A 25 0.41 19.68 2.58
CA ALA A 25 -1.00 19.48 2.93
C ALA A 25 -1.42 18.00 2.85
N ARG A 26 -1.01 17.30 1.79
CA ARG A 26 -1.28 15.87 1.61
C ARG A 26 -0.73 15.02 2.75
N ARG A 27 0.41 15.40 3.34
CA ARG A 27 1.01 14.69 4.47
C ARG A 27 0.24 14.93 5.78
N GLN A 28 -0.50 16.02 5.88
CA GLN A 28 -1.21 16.40 7.11
C GLN A 28 -2.65 15.91 7.18
N VAL A 29 -3.24 15.48 6.06
CA VAL A 29 -4.57 14.85 6.06
C VAL A 29 -4.50 13.47 6.71
N ALA A 30 -5.50 13.16 7.54
CA ALA A 30 -5.65 11.86 8.19
C ALA A 30 -5.56 10.71 7.16
N LEU A 31 -4.80 9.68 7.52
CA LEU A 31 -4.70 8.46 6.72
C LEU A 31 -5.93 7.60 7.00
N PRO A 32 -6.46 6.89 5.99
CA PRO A 32 -7.48 5.88 6.26
C PRO A 32 -6.88 4.77 7.12
N THR A 33 -7.71 4.16 7.96
CA THR A 33 -7.36 2.96 8.73
C THR A 33 -7.20 1.75 7.82
N LEU A 34 -6.54 0.68 8.31
CA LEU A 34 -6.47 -0.57 7.56
C LEU A 34 -7.88 -1.13 7.30
N ALA A 35 -8.77 -1.08 8.28
CA ALA A 35 -10.15 -1.53 8.15
C ALA A 35 -10.90 -0.81 7.01
N GLU A 36 -10.79 0.52 6.93
CA GLU A 36 -11.40 1.31 5.84
C GLU A 36 -10.86 0.94 4.46
N VAL A 37 -9.55 0.69 4.36
CA VAL A 37 -8.93 0.22 3.11
C VAL A 37 -9.44 -1.19 2.77
N MET A 38 -9.46 -2.11 3.72
CA MET A 38 -9.96 -3.46 3.48
C MET A 38 -11.44 -3.50 3.12
N GLN A 39 -12.25 -2.56 3.61
CA GLN A 39 -13.65 -2.39 3.22
C GLN A 39 -13.77 -1.90 1.78
N GLN A 40 -12.91 -0.96 1.36
CA GLN A 40 -12.90 -0.43 -0.01
C GLN A 40 -12.34 -1.41 -1.04
N HIS A 41 -11.49 -2.33 -0.58
CA HIS A 41 -10.79 -3.31 -1.40
C HIS A 41 -11.16 -4.72 -0.93
N PRO A 42 -12.36 -5.24 -1.28
CA PRO A 42 -12.87 -6.49 -0.71
C PRO A 42 -12.07 -7.74 -1.12
N GLN A 43 -11.30 -7.65 -2.21
CA GLN A 43 -10.41 -8.72 -2.67
C GLN A 43 -9.01 -8.63 -2.06
N LEU A 44 -8.69 -7.56 -1.32
CA LEU A 44 -7.40 -7.42 -0.64
C LEU A 44 -7.34 -8.32 0.58
N ASN A 45 -6.26 -9.09 0.70
CA ASN A 45 -5.92 -9.98 1.79
C ASN A 45 -4.40 -10.05 1.96
N TYR A 46 -3.90 -10.86 2.89
CA TYR A 46 -2.48 -11.04 3.20
C TYR A 46 -1.62 -11.46 1.98
N PHE A 47 -2.18 -12.25 1.07
CA PHE A 47 -1.53 -12.67 -0.18
C PHE A 47 -1.42 -11.52 -1.21
N GLY A 48 -2.42 -10.65 -1.28
CA GLY A 48 -2.51 -9.57 -2.26
C GLY A 48 -3.95 -9.36 -2.69
N ILE A 49 -4.20 -9.36 -4.01
CA ILE A 49 -5.56 -9.29 -4.56
C ILE A 49 -6.05 -10.68 -4.95
N GLY A 50 -7.22 -11.07 -4.47
CA GLY A 50 -7.86 -12.34 -4.79
C GLY A 50 -7.23 -13.54 -4.08
N VAL A 51 -7.20 -14.69 -4.74
CA VAL A 51 -6.67 -15.95 -4.20
C VAL A 51 -5.69 -16.57 -5.18
N PHE A 52 -4.84 -17.46 -4.68
CA PHE A 52 -3.88 -18.16 -5.55
C PHE A 52 -4.62 -19.14 -6.48
N GLU A 53 -4.20 -19.25 -7.75
CA GLU A 53 -4.77 -20.20 -8.73
C GLU A 53 -6.31 -20.36 -8.69
N PRO A 54 -7.09 -19.28 -8.86
CA PRO A 54 -8.53 -19.29 -8.64
C PRO A 54 -9.30 -20.24 -9.58
N LEU A 55 -8.71 -20.58 -10.73
CA LEU A 55 -9.29 -21.52 -11.70
C LEU A 55 -9.26 -22.97 -11.22
N ARG A 56 -8.40 -23.30 -10.25
CA ARG A 56 -8.29 -24.64 -9.66
C ARG A 56 -9.12 -24.81 -8.38
N LYS A 57 -9.94 -23.81 -8.03
CA LYS A 57 -10.67 -23.75 -6.76
C LYS A 57 -12.16 -23.59 -6.97
N THR A 58 -12.94 -24.27 -6.12
CA THR A 58 -14.38 -24.05 -6.03
C THR A 58 -14.68 -22.65 -5.49
N ALA A 59 -15.90 -22.15 -5.73
CA ALA A 59 -16.31 -20.85 -5.19
C ALA A 59 -16.20 -20.79 -3.66
N GLU A 60 -16.47 -21.90 -2.97
CA GLU A 60 -16.34 -21.99 -1.53
C GLU A 60 -14.88 -21.92 -1.06
N GLN A 61 -13.99 -22.69 -1.67
CA GLN A 61 -12.55 -22.63 -1.37
C GLN A 61 -12.00 -21.22 -1.54
N ARG A 62 -12.39 -20.53 -2.63
CA ARG A 62 -11.98 -19.14 -2.85
C ARG A 62 -12.49 -18.19 -1.76
N ARG A 63 -13.73 -18.37 -1.29
CA ARG A 63 -14.29 -17.54 -0.20
C ARG A 63 -13.56 -17.80 1.12
N THR A 64 -13.31 -19.05 1.46
CA THR A 64 -12.62 -19.44 2.70
C THR A 64 -11.18 -18.93 2.72
N GLU A 65 -10.43 -19.10 1.63
CA GLU A 65 -9.05 -18.59 1.53
C GLU A 65 -9.00 -17.07 1.55
N LEU A 66 -9.92 -16.40 0.85
CA LEU A 66 -10.03 -14.95 0.90
C LEU A 66 -10.34 -14.46 2.32
N ALA A 67 -11.26 -15.12 3.03
CA ALA A 67 -11.62 -14.76 4.40
C ALA A 67 -10.44 -14.95 5.37
N ALA A 68 -9.76 -16.10 5.32
CA ALA A 68 -8.60 -16.39 6.15
C ALA A 68 -7.46 -15.38 5.92
N GLY A 69 -7.11 -15.12 4.66
CA GLY A 69 -6.09 -14.11 4.35
C GLY A 69 -6.51 -12.69 4.75
N ARG A 70 -7.82 -12.39 4.80
CA ARG A 70 -8.31 -11.09 5.27
C ARG A 70 -8.16 -10.98 6.78
N GLU A 71 -8.50 -12.02 7.53
CA GLU A 71 -8.30 -12.06 8.97
C GLU A 71 -6.82 -11.86 9.33
N GLU A 72 -5.92 -12.55 8.64
CA GLU A 72 -4.47 -12.40 8.82
C GLU A 72 -3.97 -10.97 8.52
N LEU A 73 -4.46 -10.37 7.42
CA LEU A 73 -4.12 -8.99 7.09
C LEU A 73 -4.63 -8.02 8.16
N ALA A 74 -5.86 -8.21 8.65
CA ALA A 74 -6.46 -7.36 9.68
C ALA A 74 -5.65 -7.40 11.00
N GLY A 75 -5.08 -8.56 11.35
CA GLY A 75 -4.20 -8.71 12.51
C GLY A 75 -2.83 -8.01 12.37
N SER A 76 -2.48 -7.54 11.17
CA SER A 76 -1.15 -6.98 10.84
C SER A 76 -1.15 -5.44 10.76
N GLU A 77 -2.09 -4.76 11.41
CA GLU A 77 -2.29 -3.31 11.28
C GLU A 77 -1.04 -2.49 11.61
N ALA A 78 -0.32 -2.83 12.69
CA ALA A 78 0.90 -2.11 13.07
C ALA A 78 1.97 -2.17 11.96
N VAL A 79 2.19 -3.35 11.36
CA VAL A 79 3.12 -3.55 10.23
C VAL A 79 2.73 -2.68 9.05
N VAL A 80 1.44 -2.66 8.72
CA VAL A 80 0.89 -1.90 7.60
C VAL A 80 1.08 -0.40 7.82
N MET A 81 0.82 0.10 9.03
CA MET A 81 0.93 1.52 9.34
C MET A 81 2.39 1.99 9.35
N GLU A 82 3.31 1.19 9.90
CA GLU A 82 4.76 1.44 9.81
C GLU A 82 5.24 1.48 8.36
N THR A 83 4.77 0.54 7.54
CA THR A 83 5.09 0.49 6.11
C THR A 83 4.54 1.71 5.37
N ALA A 84 3.32 2.16 5.69
CA ALA A 84 2.72 3.35 5.11
C ALA A 84 3.49 4.62 5.47
N ALA A 85 3.96 4.74 6.72
CA ALA A 85 4.81 5.83 7.17
C ALA A 85 6.14 5.85 6.41
N TRP A 86 6.84 4.70 6.35
CA TRP A 86 8.08 4.56 5.61
C TRP A 86 7.91 4.96 4.14
N LEU A 87 6.85 4.51 3.48
CA LEU A 87 6.55 4.86 2.10
C LEU A 87 6.38 6.37 1.91
N ARG A 88 5.72 7.07 2.84
CA ARG A 88 5.48 8.52 2.73
C ARG A 88 6.75 9.36 2.93
N GLU A 89 7.68 8.85 3.73
CA GLU A 89 8.96 9.48 4.01
C GLU A 89 9.96 9.26 2.88
N ASN A 90 9.95 8.06 2.29
CA ASN A 90 11.03 7.60 1.44
C ASN A 90 10.72 7.61 -0.06
N ILE A 91 9.44 7.55 -0.45
CA ILE A 91 9.06 7.38 -1.85
C ILE A 91 8.13 8.53 -2.28
N THR A 92 8.52 9.24 -3.33
CA THR A 92 7.68 10.31 -3.86
C THR A 92 6.56 9.71 -4.71
N PRO A 93 5.29 10.07 -4.47
CA PRO A 93 4.17 9.64 -5.29
C PRO A 93 4.14 10.38 -6.62
N ILE A 94 3.88 9.64 -7.70
CA ILE A 94 3.70 10.13 -9.07
C ILE A 94 2.33 9.71 -9.61
N LYS A 95 1.91 10.28 -10.73
CA LYS A 95 0.58 10.01 -11.30
C LYS A 95 0.46 8.62 -11.93
N THR A 96 1.48 8.20 -12.70
CA THR A 96 1.43 6.98 -13.50
C THR A 96 1.87 5.76 -12.68
N PRO A 97 1.01 4.75 -12.50
CA PRO A 97 1.35 3.54 -11.75
C PRO A 97 2.20 2.58 -12.59
N THR A 98 3.49 2.50 -12.28
CA THR A 98 4.46 1.67 -13.00
C THR A 98 5.23 0.68 -12.12
N VAL A 99 5.19 0.84 -10.79
CA VAL A 99 5.99 0.05 -9.86
C VAL A 99 5.14 -1.05 -9.25
N GLY A 100 5.52 -2.32 -9.45
CA GLY A 100 4.79 -3.47 -8.90
C GLY A 100 5.00 -3.67 -7.40
N SER A 101 3.92 -3.95 -6.68
CA SER A 101 3.91 -4.22 -5.23
C SER A 101 4.88 -5.32 -4.82
N TYR A 102 4.95 -6.41 -5.59
CA TYR A 102 5.83 -7.54 -5.28
C TYR A 102 7.32 -7.19 -5.37
N GLY A 103 7.72 -6.40 -6.37
CA GLY A 103 9.10 -5.93 -6.44
C GLY A 103 9.39 -4.94 -5.31
N MET A 104 8.45 -4.02 -5.07
CA MET A 104 8.66 -2.93 -4.12
C MET A 104 8.68 -3.38 -2.65
N LYS A 105 7.93 -4.43 -2.28
CA LYS A 105 8.04 -5.00 -0.92
C LYS A 105 9.46 -5.52 -0.64
N HIS A 106 10.13 -6.09 -1.64
CA HIS A 106 11.52 -6.55 -1.47
C HIS A 106 12.50 -5.37 -1.38
N VAL A 107 12.26 -4.27 -2.10
CA VAL A 107 13.03 -3.04 -1.94
C VAL A 107 12.90 -2.50 -0.50
N MET A 108 11.69 -2.49 0.05
CA MET A 108 11.44 -2.05 1.42
C MET A 108 12.07 -2.99 2.45
N GLU A 109 11.90 -4.31 2.30
CA GLU A 109 12.53 -5.32 3.16
C GLU A 109 14.06 -5.18 3.14
N HIS A 110 14.66 -4.93 1.98
CA HIS A 110 16.09 -4.69 1.84
C HIS A 110 16.54 -3.43 2.59
N ALA A 111 15.79 -2.33 2.44
CA ALA A 111 16.12 -1.04 3.02
C ALA A 111 15.88 -0.95 4.54
N THR A 112 14.99 -1.78 5.09
CA THR A 112 14.55 -1.69 6.50
C THR A 112 14.89 -2.92 7.34
N GLY A 113 15.13 -4.07 6.68
CA GLY A 113 15.26 -5.37 7.33
C GLY A 113 13.91 -5.98 7.75
N VAL A 114 12.80 -5.26 7.61
CA VAL A 114 11.47 -5.70 8.04
C VAL A 114 10.81 -6.48 6.91
N TYR A 115 10.43 -7.73 7.21
CA TYR A 115 9.62 -8.51 6.28
C TYR A 115 8.20 -7.96 6.22
N VAL A 116 7.67 -7.84 5.00
CA VAL A 116 6.26 -7.53 4.74
C VAL A 116 5.74 -8.40 3.61
N THR A 117 4.47 -8.78 3.71
CA THR A 117 3.78 -9.51 2.65
C THR A 117 3.33 -8.60 1.54
N ASN A 118 2.93 -9.21 0.43
CA ASN A 118 2.42 -8.44 -0.70
C ASN A 118 1.09 -7.76 -0.33
N GLY A 119 0.22 -8.41 0.44
CA GLY A 119 -1.00 -7.83 0.97
C GLY A 119 -0.77 -6.64 1.89
N GLU A 120 0.12 -6.79 2.87
CA GLU A 120 0.51 -5.71 3.78
C GLU A 120 1.08 -4.51 3.03
N PHE A 121 1.97 -4.75 2.06
CA PHE A 121 2.54 -3.69 1.23
C PHE A 121 1.48 -2.98 0.39
N ILE A 122 0.56 -3.73 -0.24
CA ILE A 122 -0.54 -3.15 -1.02
C ILE A 122 -1.43 -2.28 -0.11
N ALA A 123 -1.80 -2.78 1.07
CA ALA A 123 -2.58 -2.03 2.04
C ALA A 123 -1.88 -0.72 2.44
N ALA A 124 -0.60 -0.80 2.80
CA ALA A 124 0.21 0.35 3.18
C ALA A 124 0.30 1.42 2.07
N ALA A 125 0.48 0.99 0.81
CA ALA A 125 0.53 1.90 -0.33
C ALA A 125 -0.84 2.55 -0.63
N LEU A 126 -1.95 1.84 -0.43
CA LEU A 126 -3.30 2.40 -0.53
C LEU A 126 -3.55 3.43 0.59
N ILE A 127 -3.13 3.14 1.81
CA ILE A 127 -3.19 4.08 2.95
C ILE A 127 -2.41 5.36 2.65
N ALA A 128 -1.16 5.21 2.18
CA ALA A 128 -0.29 6.31 1.77
C ALA A 128 -0.80 7.10 0.55
N GLY A 129 -1.86 6.61 -0.12
CA GLY A 129 -2.57 7.32 -1.17
C GLY A 129 -1.83 7.34 -2.51
N TYR A 130 -1.10 6.27 -2.83
CA TYR A 130 -0.52 6.12 -4.16
C TYR A 130 -1.61 5.91 -5.21
N THR A 131 -1.43 6.46 -6.41
CA THR A 131 -2.24 6.04 -7.56
C THR A 131 -1.94 4.59 -7.87
N PHE A 132 -2.93 3.84 -8.34
CA PHE A 132 -2.77 2.40 -8.50
C PHE A 132 -3.51 1.84 -9.72
N LYS A 133 -3.05 0.66 -10.17
CA LYS A 133 -3.71 -0.17 -11.18
C LYS A 133 -3.57 -1.64 -10.78
N TYR A 134 -4.68 -2.37 -10.74
CA TYR A 134 -4.65 -3.80 -10.42
C TYR A 134 -3.96 -4.62 -11.50
N THR A 135 -3.07 -5.52 -11.06
CA THR A 135 -2.38 -6.54 -11.87
C THR A 135 -2.30 -7.82 -11.04
N VAL A 136 -3.46 -8.44 -10.82
CA VAL A 136 -3.70 -9.51 -9.85
C VAL A 136 -2.64 -10.62 -9.94
N PRO A 137 -2.06 -11.09 -8.82
CA PRO A 137 -2.38 -10.71 -7.42
C PRO A 137 -1.69 -9.42 -6.94
N ASN A 138 -0.89 -8.80 -7.81
CA ASN A 138 -0.11 -7.62 -7.52
C ASN A 138 -0.88 -6.33 -7.84
N VAL A 139 -0.30 -5.20 -7.46
CA VAL A 139 -0.79 -3.87 -7.81
C VAL A 139 0.37 -3.02 -8.31
N LEU A 140 0.16 -2.30 -9.40
CA LEU A 140 1.08 -1.25 -9.83
C LEU A 140 0.76 0.03 -9.07
N PHE A 141 1.77 0.71 -8.56
CA PHE A 141 1.66 1.97 -7.83
C PHE A 141 2.44 3.09 -8.50
N GLY A 142 1.94 4.32 -8.37
CA GLY A 142 2.58 5.54 -8.85
C GLY A 142 3.72 5.96 -7.94
N MET A 143 4.85 5.27 -8.03
CA MET A 143 6.05 5.53 -7.21
C MET A 143 7.20 6.07 -8.06
N SER A 144 7.94 7.05 -7.55
CA SER A 144 9.10 7.65 -8.21
C SER A 144 10.20 6.62 -8.45
N ALA A 145 10.52 6.32 -9.72
CA ALA A 145 11.58 5.39 -10.10
C ALA A 145 12.96 5.80 -9.53
N ARG A 146 13.21 7.11 -9.37
CA ARG A 146 14.43 7.64 -8.74
C ARG A 146 14.52 7.20 -7.28
N ASP A 147 13.44 7.33 -6.53
CA ASP A 147 13.42 6.99 -5.11
C ASP A 147 13.48 5.47 -4.89
N VAL A 148 12.78 4.72 -5.75
CA VAL A 148 12.85 3.25 -5.78
C VAL A 148 14.29 2.79 -6.02
N LYS A 149 14.97 3.34 -7.04
CA LYS A 149 16.37 3.02 -7.33
C LYS A 149 17.30 3.37 -6.17
N ARG A 150 17.10 4.54 -5.55
CA ARG A 150 17.85 4.97 -4.36
C ARG A 150 17.70 3.97 -3.22
N MET A 151 16.48 3.54 -2.90
CA MET A 151 16.21 2.59 -1.83
C MET A 151 16.76 1.20 -2.14
N ASN A 152 16.67 0.76 -3.39
CA ASN A 152 17.22 -0.54 -3.81
C ASN A 152 18.75 -0.60 -3.76
N SER A 153 19.41 0.56 -3.86
CA SER A 153 20.88 0.67 -3.82
C SER A 153 21.42 0.95 -2.42
N ALA A 154 20.54 1.19 -1.43
CA ALA A 154 20.94 1.44 -0.06
C ALA A 154 21.54 0.16 0.57
N PRO A 155 22.51 0.27 1.51
CA PRO A 155 23.05 -0.91 2.19
C PRO A 155 21.95 -1.76 2.81
N ARG A 156 22.01 -3.09 2.59
CA ARG A 156 21.03 -4.02 3.13
C ARG A 156 21.03 -3.97 4.65
N GLN A 157 19.88 -3.69 5.26
CA GLN A 157 19.71 -3.82 6.70
C GLN A 157 19.60 -5.32 7.07
N PRO A 158 20.14 -5.75 8.23
CA PRO A 158 19.94 -7.11 8.72
C PRO A 158 18.45 -7.38 8.94
N ARG A 159 18.03 -8.62 8.65
CA ARG A 159 16.62 -9.01 8.82
C ARG A 159 16.21 -8.90 10.28
N ARG A 160 15.12 -8.18 10.52
CA ARG A 160 14.42 -8.08 11.79
C ARG A 160 13.21 -8.99 11.69
N TYR A 161 13.30 -10.15 12.34
CA TYR A 161 12.15 -11.03 12.51
C TYR A 161 11.23 -10.44 13.57
N ARG A 162 9.92 -10.46 13.31
CA ARG A 162 8.88 -10.14 14.29
C ARG A 162 8.51 -11.40 15.06
#